data_AF-A0A344TE29-F1
#
_entry.id   AF-A0A344TE29-F1
#
_cell.length_a   1.000
_cell.length_b   1.000
_cell.length_c   1.000
_cell.angle_alpha   90.00
_cell.angle_beta   90.00
_cell.angle_gamma   90.00
#
_symmetry.space_group_name_H-M   'P 1'
#
loop_
_entity.id
_entity.type
_entity.pdbx_description
1 polymer ?
#
loop_
_entity_poly.entity_id
_entity_poly.type
_entity_poly.pdbx_seq_one_letter_code
_entity_poly.pdbx_strand_id
1 'polypeptide(L)'
;MKPFSLNPLDSIHQLYQHWERHFPFLKLRIYSPSHQLIDENATLASLIELSTTELKVTPNMTVRLFVEAFQNAFGLRAAVLRHSGYSWDETENTDLWTLTEQNQKGKEQSQIYRTKES
;
A
#
# COMPACT_ATOMS: atom_id res chain seq x y z
N MET A 1 -11.34 10.11 -3.03
CA MET A 1 -10.45 9.96 -1.85
C MET A 1 -9.58 11.20 -1.73
N LYS A 2 -9.16 11.60 -0.53
CA LYS A 2 -8.28 12.76 -0.32
C LYS A 2 -6.81 12.30 -0.20
N PRO A 3 -5.83 13.13 -0.57
CA PRO A 3 -4.42 12.86 -0.28
C PRO A 3 -4.14 12.76 1.22
N PHE A 4 -3.13 12.00 1.60
CA PHE A 4 -2.61 11.88 2.97
C PHE A 4 -1.07 11.78 2.96
N SER A 5 -0.44 11.92 4.11
CA SER A 5 1.01 11.78 4.27
C SER A 5 1.34 10.54 5.09
N LEU A 6 2.44 9.87 4.75
CA LEU A 6 3.08 8.85 5.57
C LEU A 6 4.23 9.51 6.34
N ASN A 7 4.24 9.35 7.67
CA ASN A 7 5.26 9.91 8.52
C ASN A 7 6.26 8.81 8.94
N PRO A 8 7.58 9.07 8.91
CA PRO A 8 8.58 8.07 9.29
C PRO A 8 8.52 7.65 10.77
N LEU A 9 7.86 8.44 11.63
CA LEU A 9 7.68 8.10 13.05
C LEU A 9 6.53 7.10 13.29
N ASP A 10 5.66 6.89 12.30
CA ASP A 10 4.58 5.91 12.41
C ASP A 10 5.13 4.49 12.43
N SER A 11 4.48 3.60 13.18
CA SER A 11 4.73 2.16 13.06
C SER A 11 4.17 1.63 11.73
N ILE A 12 4.73 0.51 11.26
CA ILE A 12 4.23 -0.17 10.07
C ILE A 12 2.75 -0.55 10.26
N HIS A 13 2.35 -0.97 11.47
CA HIS A 13 0.97 -1.24 11.81
C HIS A 13 0.06 0.00 11.63
N GLN A 14 0.48 1.17 12.12
CA GLN A 14 -0.27 2.41 11.93
C GLN A 14 -0.38 2.74 10.44
N LEU A 15 0.72 2.64 9.70
CA LEU A 15 0.74 2.84 8.26
C LEU A 15 -0.26 1.92 7.55
N TYR A 16 -0.34 0.64 7.91
CA TYR A 16 -1.35 -0.29 7.37
C TYR A 16 -2.77 0.16 7.70
N GLN A 17 -3.05 0.55 8.94
CA GLN A 17 -4.38 1.06 9.30
C GLN A 17 -4.76 2.32 8.51
N HIS A 18 -3.82 3.25 8.34
CA HIS A 18 -4.04 4.47 7.57
C HIS A 18 -4.29 4.16 6.09
N TRP A 19 -3.53 3.22 5.53
CA TRP A 19 -3.68 2.74 4.17
C TRP A 19 -5.05 2.09 3.94
N GLU A 20 -5.44 1.11 4.76
CA GLU A 20 -6.69 0.37 4.60
C GLU A 20 -7.93 1.25 4.81
N ARG A 21 -7.84 2.29 5.65
CA ARG A 21 -8.92 3.30 5.76
C ARG A 21 -9.11 4.10 4.46
N HIS A 22 -8.02 4.36 3.72
CA HIS A 22 -8.07 5.11 2.46
C HIS A 22 -8.39 4.22 1.26
N PHE A 23 -7.85 3.00 1.24
CA PHE A 23 -7.99 2.02 0.18
C PHE A 23 -8.45 0.66 0.75
N PRO A 24 -9.74 0.50 1.11
CA PRO A 24 -10.25 -0.70 1.79
C PRO A 24 -10.11 -2.01 1.01
N PHE A 25 -9.85 -1.91 -0.30
CA PHE A 25 -9.69 -3.06 -1.19
C PHE A 25 -8.24 -3.22 -1.68
N LEU A 26 -7.31 -2.47 -1.10
CA LEU A 26 -5.87 -2.61 -1.31
C LEU A 26 -5.18 -2.94 0.00
N LYS A 27 -4.23 -3.87 -0.06
CA LYS A 27 -3.35 -4.20 1.05
C LYS A 27 -1.95 -3.72 0.73
N LEU A 28 -1.25 -3.24 1.74
CA LEU A 28 0.14 -2.82 1.66
C LEU A 28 1.00 -3.82 2.41
N ARG A 29 2.18 -4.13 1.88
CA ARG A 29 3.23 -4.90 2.56
C ARG A 29 4.56 -4.20 2.40
N ILE A 30 5.30 -4.09 3.50
CA ILE A 30 6.62 -3.45 3.54
C ILE A 30 7.71 -4.50 3.70
N TYR A 31 8.75 -4.40 2.87
CA TYR A 31 9.88 -5.31 2.84
C TYR A 31 11.19 -4.55 3.00
N SER A 32 12.16 -5.20 3.62
CA SER A 32 13.54 -4.74 3.66
C SER A 32 14.16 -4.70 2.24
N PRO A 33 15.31 -4.03 2.06
CA PRO A 33 16.07 -4.11 0.80
C PRO A 33 16.43 -5.54 0.40
N SER A 34 16.60 -6.44 1.37
CA SER A 34 16.86 -7.87 1.19
C SER A 34 15.60 -8.73 0.95
N HIS A 35 14.44 -8.09 0.67
CA HIS A 35 13.15 -8.73 0.38
C HIS A 35 12.53 -9.51 1.55
N GLN A 36 12.92 -9.20 2.79
CA GLN A 36 12.31 -9.78 3.98
C GLN A 36 11.14 -8.94 4.45
N LEU A 37 10.01 -9.57 4.78
CA LEU A 37 8.86 -8.86 5.34
C LEU A 37 9.24 -8.27 6.70
N ILE A 38 8.91 -6.99 6.91
CA ILE A 38 9.26 -6.29 8.14
C ILE A 38 8.16 -6.47 9.20
N ASP A 39 8.56 -6.59 10.46
CA ASP A 39 7.66 -6.64 11.62
C ASP A 39 6.76 -5.40 11.69
N GLU A 40 5.46 -5.61 11.91
CA GLU A 40 4.47 -4.52 11.93
C GLU A 40 4.65 -3.55 13.11
N ASN A 41 5.31 -3.97 14.18
CA ASN A 41 5.58 -3.13 15.35
C ASN A 41 6.79 -2.21 15.17
N ALA A 42 7.62 -2.44 14.14
CA ALA A 42 8.73 -1.56 13.84
C ALA A 42 8.24 -0.21 13.30
N THR A 43 8.93 0.86 13.65
CA THR A 43 8.72 2.20 13.06
C THR A 43 9.60 2.35 11.83
N LEU A 44 9.15 3.12 10.83
CA LEU A 44 9.96 3.38 9.65
C LEU A 44 11.30 4.03 10.04
N ALA A 45 11.29 4.97 10.98
CA ALA A 45 12.48 5.64 11.51
C ALA A 45 13.50 4.68 12.14
N SER A 46 13.06 3.56 12.73
CA SER A 46 13.98 2.55 13.29
C SER A 46 14.69 1.72 12.22
N LEU A 47 14.18 1.73 10.99
CA LEU A 47 14.63 0.89 9.87
C LEU A 47 15.44 1.66 8.83
N ILE A 48 15.44 3.00 8.91
CA ILE A 48 16.01 3.89 7.91
C ILE A 48 17.01 4.83 8.58
N GLU A 49 18.13 5.12 7.93
CA GLU A 49 19.07 6.14 8.41
C GLU A 49 18.43 7.53 8.27
N LEU A 50 17.82 8.02 9.36
CA LEU A 50 17.49 9.43 9.63
C LEU A 50 16.88 10.24 8.46
N SER A 51 16.02 9.62 7.64
CA SER A 51 15.19 10.34 6.68
C SER A 51 13.95 10.89 7.40
N THR A 52 13.85 12.21 7.51
CA THR A 52 12.64 12.91 8.01
C THR A 52 11.61 13.17 6.91
N THR A 53 11.80 12.56 5.73
CA THR A 53 11.02 12.89 4.54
C THR A 53 9.64 12.24 4.64
N GLU A 54 8.60 13.06 4.75
CA GLU A 54 7.22 12.59 4.61
C GLU A 54 6.93 12.23 3.15
N LEU A 55 6.22 11.13 2.94
CA LEU A 55 5.72 10.76 1.62
C LEU A 55 4.25 11.16 1.48
N LYS A 56 3.96 12.09 0.56
CA LYS A 56 2.59 12.44 0.22
C LYS A 56 1.99 11.41 -0.74
N VAL A 57 0.92 10.75 -0.32
CA VAL A 57 0.15 9.79 -1.12
C VAL A 57 -1.11 10.46 -1.68
N THR A 58 -1.18 10.58 -3.01
CA THR A 58 -2.36 11.01 -3.76
C THR A 58 -3.07 9.82 -4.41
N PRO A 59 -4.40 9.67 -4.30
CA PRO A 59 -5.14 8.54 -4.89
C PRO A 59 -5.03 8.40 -6.42
N ASN A 60 -4.66 9.46 -7.12
CA ASN A 60 -4.51 9.49 -8.58
C ASN A 60 -3.08 9.12 -9.04
N MET A 61 -2.15 8.84 -8.12
CA MET A 61 -0.85 8.31 -8.53
C MET A 61 -0.97 6.84 -8.90
N THR A 62 -0.13 6.40 -9.83
CA THR A 62 0.00 4.99 -10.21
C THR A 62 0.62 4.19 -9.07
N VAL A 63 0.34 2.88 -9.03
CA VAL A 63 1.01 1.97 -8.09
C VAL A 63 2.52 2.05 -8.28
N ARG A 64 3.00 2.07 -9.53
CA ARG A 64 4.43 2.23 -9.84
C ARG A 64 5.02 3.48 -9.19
N LEU A 65 4.36 4.63 -9.37
CA LEU A 65 4.84 5.89 -8.80
C LEU A 65 4.84 5.85 -7.27
N PHE A 66 3.84 5.23 -6.66
CA PHE A 66 3.80 5.04 -5.21
C PHE A 66 4.97 4.19 -4.71
N VAL A 67 5.20 3.01 -5.30
CA VAL A 67 6.26 2.08 -4.88
C VAL A 67 7.65 2.71 -5.06
N GLU A 68 7.88 3.38 -6.19
CA GLU A 68 9.12 4.11 -6.44
C GLU A 68 9.32 5.25 -5.44
N ALA A 69 8.28 6.07 -5.20
CA ALA A 69 8.37 7.17 -4.25
C ALA A 69 8.57 6.68 -2.81
N PHE A 70 7.97 5.55 -2.43
CA PHE A 70 8.17 4.90 -1.14
C PHE A 70 9.61 4.40 -0.97
N GLN A 71 10.15 3.72 -1.98
CA GLN A 71 11.53 3.28 -2.00
C GLN A 71 12.52 4.45 -1.94
N ASN A 72 12.23 5.55 -2.62
CA ASN A 72 13.08 6.75 -2.59
C ASN A 72 13.02 7.49 -1.25
N ALA A 73 11.84 7.57 -0.62
CA ALA A 73 11.66 8.28 0.64
C ALA A 73 12.23 7.50 1.84
N PHE A 74 12.06 6.18 1.84
CA PHE A 74 12.36 5.33 3.00
C PHE A 74 13.44 4.28 2.74
N GLY A 75 13.91 4.07 1.51
CA GLY A 75 14.88 3.01 1.23
C GLY A 75 14.30 1.59 1.39
N LEU A 76 12.99 1.46 1.63
CA LEU A 76 12.27 0.19 1.83
C LEU A 76 11.38 -0.12 0.62
N ARG A 77 11.12 -1.39 0.39
CA ARG A 77 10.23 -1.82 -0.71
C ARG A 77 8.80 -1.87 -0.21
N ALA A 78 7.87 -1.30 -0.98
CA ALA A 78 6.45 -1.47 -0.79
C ALA A 78 5.86 -2.39 -1.87
N ALA A 79 4.92 -3.24 -1.50
CA ALA A 79 4.07 -3.99 -2.43
C ALA A 79 2.61 -3.65 -2.18
N VAL A 80 1.89 -3.31 -3.26
CA VAL A 80 0.44 -3.10 -3.23
C VAL A 80 -0.24 -4.35 -3.77
N LEU A 81 -1.16 -4.91 -2.99
CA LEU A 81 -1.98 -6.04 -3.37
C LEU A 81 -3.43 -5.60 -3.48
N ARG A 82 -4.18 -6.16 -4.45
CA ARG A 82 -5.59 -5.88 -4.67
C ARG A 82 -6.45 -7.05 -4.22
N HIS A 83 -7.55 -6.77 -3.53
CA HIS A 83 -8.50 -7.82 -3.14
C HIS A 83 -9.20 -8.39 -4.38
N SER A 84 -9.20 -9.72 -4.53
CA SER A 84 -9.79 -10.44 -5.67
C SER A 84 -10.84 -11.48 -5.26
N GLY A 85 -11.59 -11.19 -4.19
CA GLY A 85 -12.67 -12.05 -3.68
C GLY A 85 -12.19 -12.94 -2.54
N TYR A 86 -11.41 -13.97 -2.84
CA TYR A 86 -10.86 -14.90 -1.83
C TYR A 86 -9.35 -14.75 -1.63
N SER A 87 -8.70 -13.89 -2.41
CA SER A 87 -7.25 -13.69 -2.40
C SER A 87 -6.86 -12.22 -2.51
N TRP A 88 -5.56 -11.97 -2.32
CA TRP A 88 -4.92 -10.69 -2.56
C TRP A 88 -3.93 -10.86 -3.70
N ASP A 89 -4.19 -10.24 -4.84
CA ASP A 89 -3.36 -10.35 -6.03
C ASP A 89 -2.30 -9.25 -6.03
N GLU A 90 -1.08 -9.58 -6.45
CA GLU A 90 -0.06 -8.56 -6.69
C GLU A 90 -0.45 -7.65 -7.85
N THR A 91 -0.13 -6.36 -7.71
CA THR A 91 -0.50 -5.35 -8.71
C THR A 91 0.65 -4.99 -9.64
N GLU A 92 1.82 -5.65 -9.55
CA GLU A 92 3.02 -5.37 -10.37
C GLU A 92 2.72 -5.39 -11.88
N ASN A 93 1.95 -6.37 -12.37
CA ASN A 93 1.56 -6.46 -13.78
C ASN A 93 0.51 -5.43 -14.23
N THR A 94 -0.01 -4.63 -13.29
CA THR A 94 -1.02 -3.58 -13.51
C THR A 94 -0.61 -2.28 -12.82
N ASP A 95 0.69 -2.08 -12.64
CA ASP A 95 1.25 -1.00 -11.83
C ASP A 95 1.03 0.41 -12.41
N LEU A 96 0.70 0.47 -13.71
CA LEU A 96 0.29 1.68 -14.42
C LEU A 96 -1.09 2.20 -13.99
N TRP A 97 -1.90 1.39 -13.32
CA TRP A 97 -3.19 1.84 -12.79
C TRP A 97 -2.97 2.66 -11.53
N THR A 98 -3.82 3.68 -11.36
CA THR A 98 -3.85 4.48 -10.15
C THR A 98 -4.29 3.68 -8.94
N LEU A 99 -3.89 4.12 -7.74
CA LEU A 99 -4.36 3.54 -6.48
C LEU A 99 -5.91 3.52 -6.42
N THR A 100 -6.56 4.56 -6.95
CA THR A 100 -8.02 4.63 -7.03
C THR A 100 -8.60 3.57 -7.96
N GLU A 101 -8.05 3.43 -9.18
CA GLU A 101 -8.52 2.42 -10.15
C GLU A 101 -8.33 1.00 -9.60
N GLN A 102 -7.18 0.72 -8.99
CA GLN A 102 -6.91 -0.57 -8.36
C GLN A 102 -7.89 -0.87 -7.22
N ASN A 103 -8.14 0.11 -6.33
CA ASN A 103 -9.08 -0.06 -5.24
C ASN A 103 -10.52 -0.25 -5.74
N GLN A 104 -10.91 0.48 -6.80
CA GLN A 104 -12.22 0.34 -7.42
C GLN A 104 -12.39 -1.05 -8.05
N LYS A 105 -11.36 -1.56 -8.73
CA LYS A 105 -11.37 -2.92 -9.26
C LYS A 105 -11.51 -3.96 -8.16
N GLY A 106 -10.80 -3.81 -7.05
CA GLY A 106 -10.91 -4.71 -5.91
C GLY A 106 -12.30 -4.69 -5.27
N LYS A 107 -12.95 -3.51 -5.21
CA LYS A 107 -14.34 -3.38 -4.76
C LYS A 107 -15.30 -4.18 -5.64
N GLU A 108 -15.19 -4.02 -6.95
CA GLU A 108 -16.05 -4.73 -7.93
C GLU A 108 -15.88 -6.25 -7.81
N GLN A 109 -14.62 -6.71 -7.72
CA GLN A 109 -14.33 -8.13 -7.55
C GLN A 109 -14.95 -8.67 -6.27
N SER A 110 -14.83 -7.95 -5.16
CA SER A 110 -15.41 -8.34 -3.86
C SER A 110 -16.94 -8.46 -3.89
N GLN A 111 -17.62 -7.63 -4.68
CA GLN A 111 -19.08 -7.66 -4.79
C GLN A 111 -19.59 -8.85 -5.61
N ILE A 112 -18.89 -9.20 -6.69
CA ILE A 112 -19.27 -10.32 -7.57
C ILE A 112 -19.35 -11.64 -6.79
N TYR A 113 -18.41 -11.89 -5.88
CA TYR A 113 -18.40 -13.12 -5.10
C TYR A 113 -19.49 -13.15 -4.02
N ARG A 114 -19.88 -12.00 -3.46
CA ARG A 114 -20.97 -11.94 -2.48
C ARG A 114 -22.34 -12.28 -3.08
N THR A 115 -22.58 -11.93 -4.35
CA THR A 115 -23.85 -12.22 -5.03
C THR A 115 -23.96 -13.67 -5.55
N LYS A 116 -22.84 -14.37 -5.75
CA LYS A 116 -22.86 -15.79 -6.16
C LYS A 116 -23.19 -16.76 -5.03
N GLU A 117 -23.17 -16.29 -3.77
CA GLU A 117 -23.51 -17.06 -2.58
C GLU A 117 -24.90 -16.70 -1.99
N SER A 118 -25.66 -15.83 -2.66
CA SER A 118 -27.03 -15.42 -2.28
C SER A 118 -28.07 -16.04 -3.21
#